data_AF-A0AAW5N0P6-F1
#
_entry.id   AF-A0AAW5N0P6-F1
#
_cell.length_a   1.000
_cell.length_b   1.000
_cell.length_c   1.000
_cell.angle_alpha   90.00
_cell.angle_beta   90.00
_cell.angle_gamma   90.00
#
_symmetry.space_group_name_H-M   'P 1'
#
loop_
_entity.id
_entity.type
_entity.pdbx_description
1 polymer ?
#
loop_
_entity_poly.entity_id
_entity_poly.type
_entity_poly.pdbx_seq_one_letter_code
_entity_poly.pdbx_strand_id
1 'polypeptide(L)' 'MTEIPQLAELQSLIEEGHPQLEARTVCEVQAGRRRFPIHALTLGNPSPEVPAVGFFGGVHGLER' A
#
# COMPACT_ATOMS: atom_id res chain seq x y z
N MET A 1 16.00 -7.16 14.87
CA MET A 1 15.82 -6.59 13.52
C MET A 1 14.78 -5.49 13.65
N THR A 2 15.07 -4.27 13.24
CA THR A 2 14.17 -3.13 13.45
C THR A 2 13.05 -3.16 12.41
N GLU A 3 11.84 -3.45 12.87
CA GLU A 3 10.60 -3.26 12.13
C GLU A 3 10.47 -1.79 11.73
N ILE A 4 9.91 -1.51 10.54
CA ILE A 4 9.65 -0.12 10.11
C ILE A 4 8.24 0.20 10.61
N PRO A 5 8.07 1.03 11.66
CA PRO A 5 6.77 1.19 12.31
C PRO A 5 5.68 1.67 11.34
N GLN A 6 6.04 2.54 10.39
CA GLN A 6 5.11 3.06 9.38
C GLN A 6 4.62 1.96 8.43
N LEU A 7 5.44 0.95 8.14
CA LEU A 7 5.04 -0.16 7.29
C LEU A 7 4.10 -1.11 8.04
N ALA A 8 4.35 -1.33 9.33
CA ALA A 8 3.45 -2.11 10.19
C ALA A 8 2.09 -1.41 10.35
N GLU A 9 2.10 -0.09 10.56
CA GLU A 9 0.88 0.74 10.62
C GLU A 9 0.08 0.67 9.31
N LEU A 10 0.73 0.78 8.15
CA LEU A 10 0.07 0.61 6.86
C LEU A 10 -0.57 -0.78 6.72
N GLN A 11 0.09 -1.83 7.19
CA GLN A 11 -0.44 -3.20 7.16
C GLN A 11 -1.69 -3.33 8.04
N SER A 12 -1.67 -2.77 9.26
CA SER A 12 -2.85 -2.76 10.13
C SER A 12 -4.02 -2.00 9.52
N LEU A 13 -3.78 -0.83 8.90
CA LEU A 13 -4.83 -0.06 8.23
C LEU A 13 -5.45 -0.81 7.04
N ILE A 14 -4.64 -1.57 6.31
CA ILE A 14 -5.14 -2.41 5.21
C ILE A 14 -6.07 -3.51 5.74
N GLU A 15 -5.70 -4.15 6.86
CA GLU A 15 -6.54 -5.17 7.50
C GLU A 15 -7.84 -4.60 8.06
N GLU A 16 -7.78 -3.44 8.73
CA GLU A 16 -8.95 -2.74 9.28
C GLU A 16 -9.92 -2.26 8.19
N GLY A 17 -9.41 -1.93 6.99
CA GLY A 17 -10.21 -1.43 5.87
C GLY A 17 -11.07 -2.50 5.17
N HIS A 18 -10.90 -3.78 5.48
CA HIS A 18 -11.63 -4.86 4.82
C HIS A 18 -13.10 -4.94 5.32
N PRO A 19 -14.11 -5.22 4.47
CA PRO A 19 -14.02 -5.57 3.04
C PRO A 19 -14.13 -4.39 2.06
N GLN A 20 -14.26 -3.16 2.54
CA GLN A 20 -14.47 -2.01 1.66
C GLN A 20 -13.20 -1.63 0.89
N LEU A 21 -12.03 -1.88 1.47
CA LEU A 21 -10.72 -1.69 0.87
C LEU A 21 -10.25 -3.00 0.23
N GLU A 22 -9.91 -2.95 -1.06
CA GLU A 22 -9.24 -4.06 -1.75
C GLU A 22 -7.75 -3.75 -1.85
N ALA A 23 -6.90 -4.70 -1.46
CA ALA A 23 -5.45 -4.53 -1.44
C ALA A 23 -4.77 -5.63 -2.25
N ARG A 24 -3.82 -5.24 -3.11
CA ARG A 24 -2.95 -6.19 -3.83
C ARG A 24 -1.50 -5.73 -3.82
N THR A 25 -0.59 -6.68 -3.78
CA THR A 25 0.83 -6.41 -4.02
C THR A 25 1.08 -6.40 -5.53
N VAL A 26 1.52 -5.27 -6.08
CA VAL A 26 1.81 -5.14 -7.52
C VAL A 26 3.21 -5.61 -7.87
N CYS A 27 4.17 -5.46 -6.96
CA CYS A 27 5.51 -6.01 -7.06
C CYS A 27 6.21 -6.02 -5.70
N GLU A 28 7.41 -6.62 -5.64
CA GLU A 28 8.32 -6.52 -4.51
C GLU A 28 9.61 -5.82 -4.95
N VAL A 29 10.15 -4.96 -4.10
CA VAL A 29 11.43 -4.28 -4.30
C VAL A 29 12.47 -4.84 -3.32
N GLN A 30 13.62 -5.25 -3.85
CA GLN A 30 14.75 -5.70 -3.05
C GLN A 30 15.60 -4.50 -2.58
N ALA A 31 15.84 -4.39 -1.27
CA ALA A 31 16.78 -3.45 -0.69
C ALA A 31 17.71 -4.18 0.29
N GLY A 32 18.96 -4.38 -0.14
CA GLY A 32 19.92 -5.22 0.58
C GLY A 32 19.42 -6.66 0.69
N ARG A 33 19.26 -7.17 1.92
CA ARG A 33 18.72 -8.51 2.19
C ARG A 33 17.20 -8.55 2.38
N ARG A 34 16.53 -7.40 2.33
CA ARG A 34 15.08 -7.29 2.57
C ARG A 34 14.32 -7.11 1.27
N ARG A 35 13.08 -7.59 1.25
CA ARG A 35 12.10 -7.28 0.22
C ARG A 35 10.96 -6.50 0.83
N PHE A 36 10.43 -5.55 0.06
CA PHE A 36 9.34 -4.69 0.46
C PHE A 36 8.24 -4.76 -0.59
N PRO A 37 6.98 -5.02 -0.20
CA PRO A 37 5.87 -5.01 -1.13
C PRO A 37 5.52 -3.58 -1.57
N ILE A 38 5.15 -3.41 -2.83
CA ILE A 38 4.43 -2.23 -3.30
C ILE A 38 2.95 -2.58 -3.33
N HIS A 39 2.16 -1.91 -2.51
CA HIS A 39 0.72 -2.14 -2.41
C HIS A 39 -0.05 -1.18 -3.33
N ALA A 40 -1.03 -1.72 -4.06
CA ALA A 40 -2.10 -0.94 -4.65
C ALA A 40 -3.38 -1.19 -3.86
N LEU A 41 -3.98 -0.09 -3.38
CA LEU A 41 -5.20 -0.09 -2.60
C LEU A 41 -6.31 0.56 -3.41
N THR A 42 -7.50 -0.04 -3.43
CA THR A 42 -8.67 0.47 -4.15
C THR A 42 -9.90 0.49 -3.24
N LEU A 43 -10.70 1.54 -3.37
CA LEU A 43 -11.95 1.75 -2.63
C LEU A 43 -13.00 2.28 -3.60
N GLY A 44 -14.22 1.74 -3.55
CA GLY A 44 -15.35 2.21 -4.36
C GLY A 44 -15.68 1.30 -5.55
N ASN A 45 -16.13 1.90 -6.65
CA ASN A 45 -16.63 1.17 -7.82
C ASN A 45 -15.46 0.57 -8.64
N PRO A 46 -15.43 -0.75 -8.88
CA PRO A 46 -14.35 -1.41 -9.62
C PRO A 46 -14.47 -1.26 -11.15
N SER A 47 -15.54 -0.64 -11.65
CA SER A 47 -15.74 -0.45 -13.08
C SER A 47 -14.61 0.42 -13.67
N PRO A 48 -13.95 -0.02 -14.75
CA PRO A 48 -12.97 0.81 -15.45
C PRO A 48 -13.59 1.99 -16.20
N GLU A 49 -14.92 2.03 -16.33
CA GLU A 49 -15.66 3.04 -17.09
C GLU A 49 -16.03 4.28 -16.27
N VAL A 50 -15.69 4.32 -14.98
CA VAL A 50 -15.94 5.47 -14.10
C VAL A 50 -14.63 6.18 -13.75
N PRO A 51 -14.64 7.51 -13.56
CA PRO A 51 -13.43 8.24 -13.19
C PRO A 51 -12.92 7.79 -11.81
N ALA A 52 -11.59 7.85 -11.65
CA ALA A 52 -10.90 7.56 -10.40
C ALA A 52 -9.89 8.66 -10.07
N VAL A 53 -9.51 8.73 -8.80
CA VAL A 53 -8.38 9.55 -8.32
C VAL A 53 -7.28 8.62 -7.82
N GLY A 54 -6.04 8.92 -8.19
CA GLY A 54 -4.85 8.20 -7.74
C GLY A 54 -4.11 8.98 -6.65
N PHE A 55 -3.79 8.30 -5.55
CA PHE A 55 -2.90 8.82 -4.52
C PHE A 55 -1.63 7.96 -4.49
N PHE A 56 -0.48 8.62 -4.42
CA PHE A 56 0.83 7.96 -4.40
C PHE A 56 1.63 8.51 -3.22
N GLY A 57 2.08 7.62 -2.34
CA GLY A 57 2.83 7.97 -1.14
C GLY A 57 4.11 7.14 -1.01
N GLY A 58 5.02 7.57 -0.14
CA GLY A 58 6.29 6.86 0.10
C GLY A 58 7.30 6.95 -1.03
N VAL A 59 7.17 7.93 -1.95
CA VAL A 59 8.15 8.18 -3.02
C VAL A 59 9.51 8.54 -2.43
N HIS A 60 9.53 9.37 -1.39
CA HIS A 60 10.70 9.57 -0.53
C HIS A 60 10.39 9.07 0.89
N GLY A 61 11.12 8.06 1.36
CA GLY A 61 10.82 7.39 2.63
C GLY A 61 11.03 8.22 3.92
N LEU A 62 11.46 9.48 3.80
CA LEU A 62 11.58 10.42 4.92
C LEU A 62 10.39 11.40 5.00
N GLU A 63 9.58 11.48 3.94
CA GLU A 63 8.35 12.27 3.91
C GLU A 63 7.26 11.45 4.61
N ARG A 64 6.81 11.94 5.76
CA ARG A 64 5.75 11.33 6.59
C ARG A 64 4.45 12.08 6.40
#